data_AF-A0A3S0FCV1-F1
#
_entry.id   AF-A0A3S0FCV1-F1
#
_cell.length_a   1.000
_cell.length_b   1.000
_cell.length_c   1.000
_cell.angle_alpha   90.00
_cell.angle_beta   90.00
_cell.angle_gamma   90.00
#
_symmetry.space_group_name_H-M   'P 1'
#
loop_
_entity.id
_entity.type
_entity.pdbx_description
1 polymer ?
#
loop_
_entity_poly.entity_id
_entity_poly.type
_entity_poly.pdbx_seq_one_letter_code
_entity_poly.pdbx_strand_id
1 'polypeptide(L)'
;MKKSLRDASGARQSGIALLEVLVSILLFSLGILGLIGLQARAISLSTDAQDRNRAALLANDIASAMWLAKSVVVDTGVGSVWQKRVSETRNAGLPTGAVTVKAVAGVSNSADIVITWKAPGRANAKTEQSSTLTTRVTLP
;
A
#
# COMPACT_ATOMS: atom_id res chain seq x y z
N MET A 1 -0.89 -1.01 85.04
CA MET A 1 -1.08 -1.61 83.70
C MET A 1 -0.62 -0.63 82.63
N LYS A 2 0.51 -0.86 81.98
CA LYS A 2 1.03 -0.01 80.89
C LYS A 2 1.08 -0.89 79.63
N LYS A 3 0.17 -0.67 78.69
CA LYS A 3 0.07 -1.44 77.44
C LYS A 3 1.06 -0.82 76.45
N SER A 4 2.19 -1.50 76.24
CA SER A 4 3.21 -1.11 75.26
C SER A 4 2.68 -1.36 73.84
N LEU A 5 2.58 -0.28 73.04
CA LEU A 5 2.20 -0.34 71.63
C LEU A 5 3.44 -0.78 70.84
N ARG A 6 3.32 -1.88 70.09
CA ARG A 6 4.41 -2.38 69.23
C ARG A 6 4.40 -1.57 67.93
N ASP A 7 5.50 -0.87 67.66
CA ASP A 7 5.77 -0.30 66.35
C ASP A 7 5.89 -1.42 65.30
N ALA A 8 5.04 -1.38 64.29
CA ALA A 8 5.17 -2.23 63.11
C ALA A 8 6.34 -1.71 62.27
N SER A 9 7.48 -2.40 62.35
CA SER A 9 8.64 -2.13 61.50
C SER A 9 8.27 -2.37 60.03
N GLY A 10 8.29 -1.29 59.23
CA GLY A 10 7.98 -1.30 57.80
C GLY A 10 8.92 -2.24 57.05
N ALA A 11 8.37 -3.33 56.52
CA ALA A 11 9.13 -4.30 55.75
C ALA A 11 9.67 -3.66 54.45
N ARG A 12 10.98 -3.86 54.22
CA ARG A 12 11.78 -3.48 53.04
C ARG A 12 11.00 -3.53 51.71
N GLN A 13 10.54 -2.37 51.25
CA GLN A 13 9.90 -2.15 49.94
C GLN A 13 10.90 -2.11 48.76
N SER A 14 12.21 -2.11 49.04
CA SER A 14 13.24 -1.81 48.03
C SER A 14 13.45 -2.89 46.95
N GLY A 15 13.08 -4.16 47.20
CA GLY A 15 13.26 -5.24 46.22
C GLY A 15 12.13 -5.35 45.20
N ILE A 16 10.90 -4.99 45.60
CA ILE A 16 9.71 -5.06 44.74
C ILE A 16 9.70 -3.89 43.75
N ALA A 17 10.19 -2.71 44.15
CA ALA A 17 10.26 -1.53 43.29
C ALA A 17 11.09 -1.75 42.01
N LEU A 18 12.19 -2.52 42.08
CA LEU A 18 13.02 -2.80 40.91
C LEU A 18 12.32 -3.77 39.93
N LEU A 19 11.58 -4.75 40.46
CA LEU A 19 10.74 -5.64 39.63
C LEU A 19 9.58 -4.88 38.99
N GLU A 20 8.96 -3.95 39.72
CA GLU A 20 7.86 -3.12 39.22
C GLU A 20 8.30 -2.26 38.02
N VAL A 21 9.48 -1.64 38.10
CA VAL A 21 10.06 -0.87 36.98
C VAL A 21 10.42 -1.79 35.82
N LEU A 22 11.03 -2.95 36.08
CA LEU A 22 11.42 -3.90 35.02
C LEU A 22 10.18 -4.42 34.26
N VAL A 23 9.12 -4.77 34.97
CA VAL A 23 7.85 -5.20 34.38
C VAL A 23 7.19 -4.04 33.63
N SER A 24 7.23 -2.82 34.16
CA SER A 24 6.70 -1.63 33.47
C SER A 24 7.42 -1.37 32.15
N ILE A 25 8.75 -1.42 32.14
CA ILE A 25 9.56 -1.27 30.91
C ILE A 25 9.28 -2.42 29.94
N LEU A 26 9.14 -3.65 30.43
CA LEU A 26 8.79 -4.80 29.60
C LEU A 26 7.45 -4.58 28.90
N LEU A 27 6.39 -4.29 29.64
CA LEU A 27 5.05 -4.07 29.08
C LEU A 27 5.04 -2.86 28.14
N PHE A 28 5.73 -1.78 28.50
CA PHE A 28 5.84 -0.59 27.66
C PHE A 28 6.57 -0.89 26.33
N SER A 29 7.65 -1.66 26.38
CA SER A 29 8.41 -2.05 25.18
C SER A 29 7.56 -2.93 24.24
N LEU A 30 6.77 -3.86 24.79
CA LEU A 30 5.80 -4.65 24.02
C LEU A 30 4.73 -3.76 23.37
N GLY A 31 4.25 -2.74 24.09
CA GLY A 31 3.33 -1.74 23.54
C GLY A 31 3.90 -0.99 22.34
N ILE A 32 5.15 -0.53 22.44
CA ILE A 32 5.84 0.16 21.33
C ILE A 32 6.02 -0.75 20.12
N LEU A 33 6.42 -2.01 20.32
CA LEU A 33 6.55 -2.99 19.24
C LEU A 33 5.20 -3.21 18.52
N GLY A 34 4.11 -3.30 19.27
CA GLY A 34 2.75 -3.36 18.72
C GLY A 34 2.41 -2.15 17.84
N LEU A 35 2.73 -0.94 18.31
CA LEU A 35 2.49 0.30 17.56
C LEU A 35 3.34 0.38 16.28
N ILE A 36 4.61 0.00 16.34
CA ILE A 36 5.48 -0.05 15.15
C ILE A 36 4.92 -1.03 14.11
N GLY A 37 4.41 -2.18 14.55
CA GLY A 37 3.74 -3.14 13.67
C GLY A 37 2.51 -2.56 12.97
N LEU A 38 1.69 -1.79 13.69
CA LEU A 38 0.55 -1.06 13.11
C LEU A 38 1.01 0.01 12.13
N GLN A 39 2.05 0.78 12.47
CA GLN A 39 2.60 1.82 11.61
C GLN A 39 3.15 1.25 10.30
N ALA A 40 3.88 0.14 10.34
CA ALA A 40 4.39 -0.53 9.14
C ALA A 40 3.24 -0.96 8.21
N ARG A 41 2.14 -1.48 8.76
CA ARG A 41 0.94 -1.82 8.00
C ARG A 41 0.27 -0.59 7.40
N ALA A 42 0.13 0.48 8.16
CA ALA A 42 -0.45 1.73 7.69
C ALA A 42 0.34 2.32 6.50
N ILE A 43 1.68 2.30 6.57
CA ILE A 43 2.54 2.72 5.45
C ILE A 43 2.27 1.86 4.22
N SER A 44 2.20 0.55 4.38
CA SER A 44 1.96 -0.40 3.28
C SER A 44 0.61 -0.13 2.59
N LEU A 45 -0.45 0.08 3.38
CA LEU A 45 -1.78 0.44 2.87
C LEU A 45 -1.78 1.79 2.14
N SER A 46 -1.07 2.78 2.68
CA SER A 46 -0.92 4.09 2.04
C SER A 46 -0.22 3.97 0.68
N THR A 47 0.84 3.17 0.59
CA THR A 47 1.55 2.95 -0.69
C THR A 47 0.68 2.22 -1.72
N ASP A 48 -0.11 1.21 -1.32
CA ASP A 48 -1.01 0.51 -2.24
C ASP A 48 -2.12 1.44 -2.77
N ALA A 49 -2.67 2.29 -1.90
CA ALA A 49 -3.65 3.30 -2.29
C ALA A 49 -3.06 4.33 -3.26
N GLN A 50 -1.81 4.76 -3.04
CA GLN A 50 -1.10 5.66 -3.96
C GLN A 50 -0.87 5.03 -5.33
N ASP A 51 -0.43 3.77 -5.38
CA ASP A 51 -0.25 3.05 -6.65
C ASP A 51 -1.58 2.90 -7.39
N ARG A 52 -2.66 2.54 -6.70
CA ARG A 52 -4.01 2.49 -7.33
C ARG A 52 -4.46 3.84 -7.88
N ASN A 53 -4.16 4.92 -7.17
CA ASN A 53 -4.47 6.27 -7.63
C ASN A 53 -3.67 6.63 -8.89
N ARG A 54 -2.35 6.36 -8.90
CA ARG A 54 -1.50 6.52 -10.09
C ARG A 54 -2.02 5.74 -11.28
N ALA A 55 -2.42 4.48 -11.08
CA ALA A 55 -3.02 3.65 -12.12
C ALA A 55 -4.32 4.26 -12.66
N ALA A 56 -5.19 4.78 -11.78
CA ALA A 56 -6.44 5.43 -12.19
C ALA A 56 -6.18 6.70 -13.01
N LEU A 57 -5.22 7.53 -12.61
CA LEU A 57 -4.82 8.72 -13.36
C LEU A 57 -4.26 8.35 -14.74
N LEU A 58 -3.39 7.33 -14.82
CA LEU A 58 -2.85 6.84 -16.09
C LEU A 58 -3.96 6.28 -17.00
N ALA A 59 -4.91 5.54 -16.44
CA ALA A 59 -6.06 5.04 -17.20
C ALA A 59 -6.94 6.19 -17.72
N ASN A 60 -7.15 7.23 -16.90
CA ASN A 60 -7.87 8.43 -17.31
C ASN A 60 -7.16 9.22 -18.41
N ASP A 61 -5.83 9.35 -18.32
CA ASP A 61 -5.00 9.96 -19.37
C ASP A 61 -5.14 9.20 -20.70
N ILE A 62 -5.08 7.86 -20.67
CA ILE A 62 -5.25 7.00 -21.85
C ILE A 62 -6.67 7.14 -22.41
N ALA A 63 -7.69 7.09 -21.54
CA ALA A 63 -9.07 7.28 -21.92
C ALA A 63 -9.25 8.63 -22.63
N SER A 64 -8.73 9.71 -22.02
CA SER A 64 -8.76 11.04 -22.61
C SER A 64 -8.11 11.06 -23.99
N ALA A 65 -6.95 10.42 -24.16
CA ALA A 65 -6.31 10.30 -25.47
C ALA A 65 -7.16 9.54 -26.50
N MET A 66 -7.88 8.48 -26.09
CA MET A 66 -8.85 7.78 -26.97
C MET A 66 -9.98 8.70 -27.41
N TRP A 67 -10.53 9.50 -26.48
CA TRP A 67 -11.57 10.48 -26.77
C TRP A 67 -11.09 11.54 -27.76
N LEU A 68 -9.90 12.10 -27.54
CA LEU A 68 -9.30 13.09 -28.45
C LEU A 68 -9.02 12.50 -29.84
N ALA A 69 -8.54 11.26 -29.90
CA ALA A 69 -8.26 10.56 -31.15
C ALA A 69 -9.52 9.99 -31.84
N LYS A 70 -10.68 10.01 -31.16
CA LYS A 70 -11.90 9.31 -31.57
C LYS A 70 -11.65 7.84 -31.93
N SER A 71 -10.74 7.20 -31.21
CA SER A 71 -10.31 5.83 -31.47
C SER A 71 -10.05 5.10 -30.17
N VAL A 72 -10.59 3.90 -30.05
CA VAL A 72 -10.30 2.98 -28.93
C VAL A 72 -8.98 2.23 -29.11
N VAL A 73 -8.32 2.39 -30.26
CA VAL A 73 -7.03 1.76 -30.56
C VAL A 73 -5.91 2.67 -30.08
N VAL A 74 -5.09 2.15 -29.16
CA VAL A 74 -3.92 2.82 -28.62
C VAL A 74 -2.75 1.84 -28.65
N ASP A 75 -1.58 2.29 -29.11
CA ASP A 75 -0.37 1.49 -29.04
C ASP A 75 0.09 1.33 -27.58
N THR A 76 0.02 0.10 -27.09
CA THR A 76 0.54 -0.32 -25.78
C THR A 76 1.66 -1.35 -25.93
N GLY A 77 2.29 -1.44 -27.11
CA GLY A 77 3.44 -2.30 -27.35
C GLY A 77 4.66 -1.90 -26.51
N VAL A 78 5.62 -2.81 -26.43
CA VAL A 78 6.90 -2.54 -25.74
C VAL A 78 7.59 -1.34 -26.41
N GLY A 79 7.91 -0.32 -25.61
CA GLY A 79 8.56 0.91 -26.09
C GLY A 79 7.62 2.02 -26.54
N SER A 80 6.31 1.77 -26.59
CA SER A 80 5.27 2.79 -26.82
C SER A 80 5.30 3.87 -25.74
N VAL A 81 4.73 5.04 -26.04
CA VAL A 81 4.67 6.18 -25.11
C VAL A 81 3.94 5.78 -23.83
N TRP A 82 2.80 5.11 -23.94
CA TRP A 82 2.00 4.69 -22.79
C TRP A 82 2.70 3.63 -21.95
N GLN A 83 3.31 2.64 -22.59
CA GLN A 83 4.05 1.60 -21.87
C GLN A 83 5.26 2.19 -21.13
N LYS A 84 5.98 3.16 -21.72
CA LYS A 84 7.06 3.90 -21.04
C LYS A 84 6.54 4.70 -19.86
N ARG A 85 5.49 5.51 -20.03
CA ARG A 85 4.89 6.33 -18.97
C ARG A 85 4.44 5.48 -17.77
N VAL A 86 3.77 4.35 -18.04
CA VAL A 86 3.28 3.46 -16.98
C VAL A 86 4.43 2.83 -16.18
N SER A 87 5.59 2.58 -16.81
CA SER A 87 6.76 2.02 -16.13
C SER A 87 7.71 3.07 -15.49
N GLU A 88 7.53 4.36 -15.77
CA GLU A 88 8.43 5.44 -15.30
C GLU A 88 8.08 5.88 -13.87
N THR A 89 8.63 5.17 -12.88
CA THR A 89 8.33 5.39 -11.46
C THR A 89 8.72 6.77 -10.93
N ARG A 90 9.63 7.49 -11.60
CA ARG A 90 10.03 8.86 -11.21
C ARG A 90 8.93 9.88 -11.51
N ASN A 91 8.11 9.64 -12.53
CA ASN A 91 7.10 10.57 -13.03
C ASN A 91 5.69 9.99 -12.91
N ALA A 92 5.33 9.57 -11.69
CA ALA A 92 4.01 9.01 -11.34
C ALA A 92 3.65 7.67 -12.00
N GLY A 93 4.59 6.98 -12.64
CA GLY A 93 4.42 5.59 -13.07
C GLY A 93 4.40 4.59 -11.91
N LEU A 94 4.25 3.32 -12.28
CA LEU A 94 4.08 2.19 -11.39
C LEU A 94 5.31 1.26 -11.46
N PRO A 95 5.75 0.69 -10.32
CA PRO A 95 6.82 -0.30 -10.32
C PRO A 95 6.38 -1.55 -11.11
N THR A 96 7.23 -1.97 -12.05
CA THR A 96 6.92 -3.03 -13.04
C THR A 96 5.58 -2.81 -13.75
N GLY A 97 5.20 -1.54 -13.97
CA GLY A 97 3.94 -1.16 -14.58
C GLY A 97 3.83 -1.63 -16.03
N ALA A 98 2.70 -2.23 -16.40
CA ALA A 98 2.36 -2.56 -17.77
C ALA A 98 0.92 -2.19 -18.09
N VAL A 99 0.68 -1.76 -19.32
CA VAL A 99 -0.65 -1.41 -19.82
C VAL A 99 -0.99 -2.22 -21.06
N THR A 100 -2.23 -2.65 -21.14
CA THR A 100 -2.80 -3.26 -22.35
C THR A 100 -4.19 -2.69 -22.58
N VAL A 101 -4.54 -2.44 -23.83
CA VAL A 101 -5.89 -2.05 -24.23
C VAL A 101 -6.52 -3.20 -24.99
N LYS A 102 -7.71 -3.62 -24.58
CA LYS A 102 -8.46 -4.72 -25.23
C LYS A 102 -9.80 -4.19 -25.71
N ALA A 103 -10.10 -4.36 -27.00
CA ALA A 103 -11.43 -4.06 -27.50
C ALA A 103 -12.48 -4.94 -26.80
N VAL A 104 -13.66 -4.36 -26.50
CA VAL A 104 -14.77 -5.10 -25.89
C VAL A 104 -15.45 -5.93 -26.99
N ALA A 105 -15.56 -7.24 -26.79
CA ALA A 105 -16.16 -8.14 -27.77
C ALA A 105 -17.61 -7.72 -28.09
N GLY A 106 -17.94 -7.62 -29.38
CA GLY A 106 -19.28 -7.24 -29.85
C GLY A 106 -19.58 -5.74 -29.79
N VAL A 107 -18.62 -4.89 -29.40
CA VAL A 107 -18.82 -3.44 -29.27
C VAL A 107 -17.66 -2.67 -29.92
N SER A 108 -17.92 -2.02 -31.06
CA SER A 108 -16.87 -1.37 -31.88
C SER A 108 -16.29 -0.09 -31.27
N ASN A 109 -17.06 0.58 -30.41
CA ASN A 109 -16.70 1.87 -29.80
C ASN A 109 -16.24 1.72 -28.33
N SER A 110 -15.93 0.51 -27.86
CA SER A 110 -15.54 0.28 -26.47
C SER A 110 -14.26 -0.52 -26.33
N ALA A 111 -13.43 -0.13 -25.36
CA ALA A 111 -12.23 -0.87 -24.97
C ALA A 111 -12.01 -0.85 -23.45
N ASP A 112 -11.40 -1.91 -22.95
CA ASP A 112 -10.94 -2.06 -21.57
C ASP A 112 -9.45 -1.73 -21.49
N ILE A 113 -9.11 -0.67 -20.76
CA ILE A 113 -7.75 -0.29 -20.39
C ILE A 113 -7.38 -1.10 -19.15
N VAL A 114 -6.37 -1.96 -19.27
CA VAL A 114 -5.89 -2.83 -18.20
C VAL A 114 -4.47 -2.41 -17.82
N ILE A 115 -4.29 -1.92 -16.60
CA ILE A 115 -2.99 -1.55 -16.03
C ILE A 115 -2.64 -2.55 -14.93
N THR A 116 -1.43 -3.09 -14.98
CA THR A 116 -0.90 -4.05 -14.00
C THR A 116 0.39 -3.55 -13.40
N TRP A 117 0.62 -3.85 -12.12
CA TRP A 117 1.86 -3.48 -11.42
C TRP A 117 2.14 -4.43 -10.25
N LYS A 118 3.36 -4.35 -9.70
CA LYS A 118 3.76 -5.07 -8.48
C LYS A 118 4.45 -4.09 -7.54
N ALA A 119 4.04 -4.05 -6.28
CA ALA A 119 4.72 -3.17 -5.31
C ALA A 119 6.20 -3.57 -5.14
N PRO A 120 7.12 -2.62 -4.84
CA PRO A 120 8.56 -2.88 -4.81
C PRO A 120 8.98 -3.98 -3.81
N GLY A 121 8.35 -4.02 -2.63
CA GLY A 121 8.57 -5.07 -1.63
C GLY A 121 8.07 -6.46 -2.05
N ARG A 122 7.25 -6.53 -3.11
CA ARG A 122 6.65 -7.75 -3.68
C ARG A 122 7.23 -8.12 -5.05
N ALA A 123 8.14 -7.29 -5.60
CA ALA A 123 8.67 -7.47 -6.96
C ALA A 123 9.48 -8.76 -7.15
N ASN A 124 10.06 -9.30 -6.07
CA ASN A 124 10.92 -10.49 -6.10
C ASN A 124 10.19 -11.81 -5.79
N ALA A 125 8.89 -11.76 -5.44
CA ALA A 125 8.12 -12.97 -5.16
C ALA A 125 7.65 -13.61 -6.49
N LYS A 126 8.22 -14.77 -6.85
CA LYS A 126 7.95 -15.48 -8.12
C LYS A 126 6.49 -15.97 -8.28
N THR A 127 5.69 -15.96 -7.23
CA THR A 127 4.37 -16.61 -7.18
C THR A 127 3.22 -15.67 -6.79
N GLU A 128 3.48 -14.38 -6.55
CA GLU A 128 2.44 -13.46 -6.07
C GLU A 128 1.67 -12.75 -7.19
N GLN A 129 0.36 -12.64 -6.96
CA GLN A 129 -0.65 -12.08 -7.86
C GLN A 129 -0.43 -10.58 -8.09
N SER A 130 -0.19 -10.21 -9.35
CA SER A 130 -0.03 -8.81 -9.75
C SER A 130 -1.28 -7.99 -9.42
N SER A 131 -1.10 -6.74 -8.98
CA SER A 131 -2.19 -5.78 -8.88
C SER A 131 -2.68 -5.42 -10.28
N THR A 132 -4.00 -5.29 -10.44
CA THR A 132 -4.63 -4.94 -11.72
C THR A 132 -5.71 -3.88 -11.52
N LEU A 133 -5.77 -2.93 -12.44
CA LEU A 133 -6.85 -1.96 -12.58
C LEU A 133 -7.40 -2.04 -14.00
N THR A 134 -8.72 -2.19 -14.12
CA THR A 134 -9.42 -2.20 -15.41
C THR A 134 -10.37 -1.02 -15.47
N THR A 135 -10.25 -0.21 -16.52
CA THR A 135 -11.16 0.91 -16.81
C THR A 135 -11.76 0.71 -18.19
N ARG A 136 -13.10 0.68 -18.27
CA ARG A 136 -13.81 0.62 -19.55
C ARG A 136 -14.03 2.02 -20.09
N VAL A 137 -13.74 2.20 -21.38
CA VAL A 137 -14.02 3.42 -22.13
C VAL A 137 -14.98 3.08 -23.27
N THR A 138 -15.99 3.92 -23.45
CA THR A 138 -16.95 3.84 -24.55
C THR A 138 -17.03 5.20 -25.22
N LEU A 139 -16.72 5.26 -26.51
CA LEU A 139 -16.78 6.46 -27.33
C LEU A 139 -18.21 6.67 -27.89
N PRO A 140 -18.64 7.91 -28.15
CA PRO A 140 -19.98 8.24 -28.62
C PRO A 140 -20.13 8.00 -30.12
#